data_AF-A0A971DSG8-F1
#
_entry.id   AF-A0A971DSG8-F1
#
_cell.length_a   1.000
_cell.length_b   1.000
_cell.length_c   1.000
_cell.angle_alpha   90.00
_cell.angle_beta   90.00
_cell.angle_gamma   90.00
#
_symmetry.space_group_name_H-M   'P 1'
#
loop_
_entity.id
_entity.type
_entity.pdbx_description
1 polymer ?
#
loop_
_entity_poly.entity_id
_entity_poly.type
_entity_poly.pdbx_seq_one_letter_code
_entity_poly.pdbx_strand_id
1 'polypeptide(L)'
;MKKLVALFSILATLMIVVSSCETKDPIVEKGTLQSATYNPATKSFTLTYSSGQTETVNAVVDDKTDPPTATATLKDGTVIYAGDATVAGAATIAKEINIVSQFVYDGMSLYYFWADEVKNKKPTVADVNPENYFYKILNSTDTQHGWSWITDDVNALLADFSGKSLSFGYNIGFIIINNVVYAYVKYVYDNTPAAKAGLKRLDLIGKLNGQFISTEQRGAYTYVSDKDMNLLYGNSTVNFSIYKFLDNNIILDKEVSITPDESDKDPVLYENIYTVGDKKVGYLFYTNFYDNFNYRLFEAFNKFKQAGITDLILDLRYNTGGSVSSAIYLSSLIAPR
;
A
#
# COMPACT_ATOMS: atom_id res chain seq x y z
N MET A 1 -41.75 43.24 84.64
CA MET A 1 -41.80 43.01 86.11
C MET A 1 -41.88 41.52 86.39
N LYS A 2 -40.87 41.03 87.12
CA LYS A 2 -40.73 39.79 87.90
C LYS A 2 -41.80 38.68 87.82
N LYS A 3 -41.30 37.45 87.58
CA LYS A 3 -41.44 36.18 88.36
C LYS A 3 -41.12 35.02 87.40
N LEU A 4 -39.96 34.36 87.39
CA LEU A 4 -39.34 33.44 88.37
C LEU A 4 -40.31 32.41 88.98
N VAL A 5 -40.22 31.14 88.57
CA VAL A 5 -39.73 30.00 89.38
C VAL A 5 -39.91 28.66 88.62
N ALA A 6 -38.78 27.94 88.52
CA ALA A 6 -38.49 26.51 88.42
C ALA A 6 -39.54 25.48 87.93
N LEU A 7 -39.08 24.60 87.02
CA LEU A 7 -39.02 23.16 87.34
C LEU A 7 -37.89 22.47 86.53
N PHE A 8 -37.05 21.73 87.25
CA PHE A 8 -35.98 20.87 86.75
C PHE A 8 -36.58 19.59 86.17
N SER A 9 -36.15 19.19 84.97
CA SER A 9 -36.24 17.80 84.52
C SER A 9 -35.08 17.50 83.60
N ILE A 10 -34.13 16.73 84.13
CA ILE A 10 -33.01 16.11 83.43
C ILE A 10 -33.61 15.04 82.50
N LEU A 11 -33.47 15.22 81.19
CA LEU A 11 -33.71 14.16 80.22
C LEU A 11 -32.44 13.97 79.40
N ALA A 12 -31.73 12.89 79.71
CA ALA A 12 -30.55 12.44 78.97
C ALA A 12 -31.01 11.91 77.61
N THR A 13 -30.86 12.73 76.57
CA THR A 13 -31.05 12.28 75.19
C THR A 13 -29.75 11.65 74.70
N LEU A 14 -29.78 10.32 74.61
CA LEU A 14 -28.78 9.46 74.03
C LEU A 14 -28.54 9.86 72.57
N MET A 15 -27.37 10.45 72.25
CA MET A 15 -26.89 10.57 70.87
C MET A 15 -26.57 9.17 70.36
N ILE A 16 -27.48 8.58 69.59
CA ILE A 16 -27.15 7.44 68.74
C ILE A 16 -26.41 8.01 67.54
N VAL A 17 -25.07 7.99 67.61
CA VAL A 17 -24.22 8.10 66.44
C VAL A 17 -24.42 6.82 65.65
N VAL A 18 -25.27 6.87 64.62
CA VAL A 18 -25.31 5.80 63.62
C VAL A 18 -24.05 5.98 62.77
N SER A 19 -22.96 5.37 63.21
CA SER A 19 -21.81 5.12 62.35
C SER A 19 -22.27 4.14 61.28
N SER A 20 -22.75 4.67 60.15
CA SER A 20 -22.80 3.94 58.90
C SER A 20 -21.35 3.65 58.49
N CYS A 21 -20.81 2.57 59.04
CA CYS A 21 -19.69 1.87 58.41
C CYS A 21 -20.28 1.16 57.18
N GLU A 22 -20.52 1.89 56.10
CA GLU A 22 -20.33 1.28 54.79
C GLU A 22 -18.83 0.96 54.73
N THR A 23 -18.51 -0.32 54.91
CA THR A 23 -17.25 -0.86 54.43
C THR A 23 -17.20 -0.49 52.95
N LYS A 24 -16.45 0.54 52.59
CA LYS A 24 -15.98 0.69 51.22
C LYS A 24 -15.31 -0.63 50.92
N ASP A 25 -15.94 -1.46 50.09
CA ASP A 25 -15.31 -2.64 49.52
C ASP A 25 -13.91 -2.18 49.07
N PRO A 26 -12.85 -2.94 49.41
CA PRO A 26 -11.51 -2.56 48.98
C PRO A 26 -11.57 -2.37 47.47
N ILE A 27 -11.32 -1.15 47.00
CA ILE A 27 -11.21 -0.86 45.58
C ILE A 27 -10.03 -1.72 45.12
N VAL A 28 -10.32 -2.89 44.56
CA VAL A 28 -9.29 -3.76 43.99
C VAL A 28 -8.78 -3.01 42.78
N GLU A 29 -7.61 -2.39 42.93
CA GLU A 29 -6.98 -1.62 41.88
C GLU A 29 -6.75 -2.54 40.69
N LYS A 30 -7.35 -2.21 39.53
CA LYS A 30 -7.28 -3.03 38.31
C LYS A 30 -5.83 -3.30 37.89
N GLY A 31 -4.89 -2.43 38.26
CA GLY A 31 -3.51 -2.48 37.82
C GLY A 31 -3.34 -1.93 36.40
N THR A 32 -2.21 -2.22 35.77
CA THR A 32 -1.89 -1.69 34.44
C THR A 32 -2.58 -2.48 33.34
N LEU A 33 -3.13 -1.81 32.32
CA LEU A 33 -3.65 -2.47 31.12
C LEU A 33 -2.51 -3.22 30.40
N GLN A 34 -2.69 -4.52 30.17
CA GLN A 34 -1.67 -5.41 29.57
C GLN A 34 -2.00 -5.83 28.15
N SER A 35 -3.27 -6.13 27.87
CA SER A 35 -3.70 -6.56 26.53
C SER A 35 -5.13 -6.14 26.24
N ALA A 36 -5.46 -6.11 24.95
CA ALA A 36 -6.80 -5.91 24.46
C ALA A 36 -7.07 -6.89 23.31
N THR A 37 -8.29 -7.41 23.23
CA THR A 37 -8.73 -8.31 22.16
C THR A 37 -10.04 -7.80 21.59
N TYR A 38 -10.12 -7.66 20.27
CA TYR A 38 -11.34 -7.26 19.57
C TYR A 38 -12.23 -8.46 19.29
N ASN A 39 -13.55 -8.26 19.43
CA ASN A 39 -14.57 -9.22 19.06
C ASN A 39 -15.53 -8.60 18.01
N PRO A 40 -15.54 -9.10 16.76
CA PRO A 40 -16.40 -8.57 15.69
C PRO A 40 -17.88 -8.84 15.92
N ALA A 41 -18.24 -9.93 16.60
CA ALA A 41 -19.64 -10.29 16.85
C ALA A 41 -20.32 -9.32 17.82
N THR A 42 -19.57 -8.82 18.82
CA THR A 42 -20.08 -7.88 19.82
C THR A 42 -19.64 -6.43 19.55
N LYS A 43 -18.78 -6.20 18.56
CA LYS A 43 -18.16 -4.90 18.24
C LYS A 43 -17.57 -4.25 19.49
N SER A 44 -16.78 -5.00 20.24
CA SER A 44 -16.23 -4.58 21.52
C SER A 44 -14.80 -5.08 21.73
N PHE A 45 -14.04 -4.37 22.55
CA PHE A 45 -12.75 -4.84 23.05
C PHE A 45 -12.89 -5.42 24.45
N THR A 46 -12.23 -6.55 24.68
CA THR A 46 -11.97 -7.09 26.02
C THR A 46 -10.57 -6.65 26.44
N LEU A 47 -10.50 -5.81 27.46
CA LEU A 47 -9.29 -5.32 28.08
C LEU A 47 -8.89 -6.25 29.22
N THR A 48 -7.60 -6.60 29.32
CA THR A 48 -7.07 -7.42 30.42
C THR A 48 -5.99 -6.65 31.16
N TYR A 49 -6.15 -6.55 32.49
CA TYR A 49 -5.24 -5.81 33.36
C TYR A 49 -4.30 -6.75 34.13
N SER A 50 -3.22 -6.20 34.69
CA SER A 50 -2.21 -6.96 35.44
C SER A 50 -2.73 -7.67 36.69
N SER A 51 -3.88 -7.25 37.23
CA SER A 51 -4.57 -7.96 38.31
C SER A 51 -5.29 -9.24 37.87
N GLY A 52 -5.38 -9.50 36.56
CA GLY A 52 -6.21 -10.54 35.95
C GLY A 52 -7.67 -10.11 35.74
N GLN A 53 -8.07 -8.93 36.19
CA GLN A 53 -9.40 -8.39 35.89
C GLN A 53 -9.55 -8.06 34.41
N THR A 54 -10.78 -8.19 33.91
CA THR A 54 -11.15 -7.81 32.54
C THR A 54 -12.22 -6.73 32.52
N GLU A 55 -12.24 -5.95 31.46
CA GLU A 55 -13.24 -4.92 31.20
C GLU A 55 -13.61 -4.93 29.72
N THR A 56 -14.91 -4.84 29.43
CA THR A 56 -15.38 -4.74 28.05
C THR A 56 -15.68 -3.29 27.72
N VAL A 57 -15.16 -2.80 26.60
CA VAL A 57 -15.46 -1.48 26.07
C VAL A 57 -16.01 -1.59 24.65
N ASN A 58 -17.05 -0.81 24.33
CA ASN A 58 -17.60 -0.79 22.98
C ASN A 58 -16.59 -0.17 22.01
N ALA A 59 -16.50 -0.74 20.81
CA ALA A 59 -15.69 -0.21 19.75
C ALA A 59 -16.51 0.69 18.82
N VAL A 60 -15.87 1.73 18.30
CA VAL A 60 -16.32 2.49 17.14
C VAL A 60 -15.70 1.83 15.91
N VAL A 61 -16.54 1.29 15.03
CA VAL A 61 -16.10 0.66 13.78
C VAL A 61 -16.11 1.71 12.66
N ASP A 62 -15.04 1.78 11.88
CA ASP A 62 -14.95 2.58 10.66
C ASP A 62 -14.98 1.66 9.43
N ASP A 63 -16.14 1.60 8.78
CA ASP A 63 -16.37 0.79 7.58
C ASP A 63 -15.89 1.48 6.29
N LYS A 64 -15.23 2.64 6.38
CA LYS A 64 -14.67 3.35 5.22
C LYS A 64 -13.27 2.87 4.83
N THR A 65 -12.61 2.14 5.72
CA THR A 65 -11.33 1.49 5.44
C THR A 65 -11.57 0.07 4.92
N ASP A 66 -10.62 -0.48 4.17
CA ASP A 66 -10.64 -1.87 3.73
C ASP A 66 -9.33 -2.56 4.13
N PRO A 67 -9.36 -3.51 5.10
CA PRO A 67 -10.53 -3.93 5.87
C PRO A 67 -11.05 -2.80 6.81
N PRO A 68 -12.32 -2.88 7.25
CA PRO A 68 -12.86 -1.99 8.29
C PRO A 68 -11.97 -2.00 9.54
N THR A 69 -11.83 -0.87 10.22
CA THR A 69 -11.05 -0.77 11.46
C THR A 69 -11.96 -0.57 12.67
N ALA A 70 -11.45 -0.84 13.87
CA ALA A 70 -12.18 -0.60 15.11
C ALA A 70 -11.32 0.14 16.14
N THR A 71 -11.92 1.10 16.86
CA THR A 71 -11.22 1.91 17.87
C THR A 71 -12.02 2.08 19.16
N ALA A 72 -11.32 2.26 20.28
CA ALA A 72 -11.90 2.76 21.52
C ALA A 72 -10.90 3.71 22.19
N THR A 73 -11.38 4.82 22.75
CA THR A 73 -10.54 5.74 23.54
C THR A 73 -10.94 5.63 25.01
N LEU A 74 -9.98 5.28 25.86
CA LEU A 74 -10.17 5.18 27.30
C LEU A 74 -10.14 6.57 27.94
N LYS A 75 -10.58 6.66 29.21
CA LYS A 75 -10.68 7.93 29.94
C LYS A 75 -9.34 8.65 30.12
N ASP A 76 -8.24 7.90 30.12
CA ASP A 76 -6.87 8.43 30.24
C ASP A 76 -6.26 8.84 28.88
N GLY A 77 -7.03 8.74 27.78
CA GLY A 77 -6.58 9.04 26.43
C GLY A 77 -5.90 7.86 25.70
N THR A 78 -5.75 6.70 26.36
CA THR A 78 -5.25 5.48 25.71
C THR A 78 -6.19 5.07 24.58
N VAL A 79 -5.64 4.78 23.40
CA VAL A 79 -6.40 4.28 22.25
C VAL A 79 -6.19 2.78 22.11
N ILE A 80 -7.29 2.05 21.94
CA ILE A 80 -7.32 0.64 21.58
C ILE A 80 -7.71 0.55 20.10
N TYR A 81 -6.93 -0.15 19.29
CA TYR A 81 -7.08 -0.19 17.84
C TYR A 81 -7.02 -1.63 17.31
N ALA A 82 -7.97 -2.01 16.46
CA ALA A 82 -7.89 -3.19 15.62
C ALA A 82 -7.85 -2.79 14.14
N GLY A 83 -6.83 -3.27 13.44
CA GLY A 83 -6.62 -2.97 12.01
C GLY A 83 -7.54 -3.74 11.06
N ASP A 84 -8.17 -4.82 11.54
CA ASP A 84 -9.19 -5.57 10.80
C ASP A 84 -10.33 -5.90 11.78
N ALA A 85 -11.46 -5.22 11.60
CA ALA A 85 -12.66 -5.35 12.41
C ALA A 85 -13.60 -6.47 11.92
N THR A 86 -13.20 -7.25 10.92
CA THR A 86 -13.95 -8.42 10.43
C THR A 86 -13.57 -9.70 11.16
N VAL A 87 -12.39 -9.73 11.79
CA VAL A 87 -11.85 -10.90 12.50
C VAL A 87 -11.67 -10.62 13.99
N ALA A 88 -11.80 -11.67 14.81
CA ALA A 88 -11.43 -11.59 16.22
C ALA A 88 -9.90 -11.67 16.36
N GLY A 89 -9.32 -10.86 17.24
CA GLY A 89 -7.86 -10.84 17.36
C GLY A 89 -7.34 -9.85 18.39
N ALA A 90 -6.03 -9.90 18.63
CA ALA A 90 -5.34 -8.95 19.48
C ALA A 90 -5.47 -7.53 18.91
N ALA A 91 -5.65 -6.55 19.80
CA ALA A 91 -5.73 -5.14 19.48
C ALA A 91 -4.50 -4.39 20.00
N THR A 92 -4.10 -3.35 19.27
CA THR A 92 -3.00 -2.45 19.64
C THR A 92 -3.44 -1.52 20.76
N ILE A 93 -2.59 -1.34 21.77
CA ILE A 93 -2.76 -0.36 22.85
C ILE A 93 -1.79 0.80 22.58
N ALA A 94 -2.31 1.95 22.19
CA ALA A 94 -1.53 3.16 21.91
C ALA A 94 -1.70 4.16 23.05
N LYS A 95 -0.59 4.55 23.68
CA LYS A 95 -0.53 5.58 24.72
C LYS A 95 0.22 6.83 24.29
N GLU A 96 1.04 6.71 23.25
CA GLU A 96 1.88 7.77 22.70
C GLU A 96 1.65 7.87 21.20
N ILE A 97 2.07 8.99 20.62
CA ILE A 97 1.99 9.21 19.16
C ILE A 97 2.87 8.17 18.46
N ASN A 98 2.34 7.53 17.42
CA ASN A 98 3.11 6.61 16.60
C ASN A 98 4.29 7.34 15.94
N ILE A 99 5.50 6.85 16.17
CA ILE A 99 6.74 7.48 15.67
C ILE A 99 6.81 7.53 14.13
N VAL A 100 6.22 6.55 13.44
CA VAL A 100 6.18 6.50 11.98
C VAL A 100 5.14 7.49 11.45
N SER A 101 3.97 7.60 12.08
CA SER A 101 2.99 8.65 11.75
C SER A 101 3.58 10.05 11.96
N GLN A 102 4.39 10.24 13.01
CA GLN A 102 5.12 11.48 13.24
C GLN A 102 6.16 11.74 12.15
N PHE A 103 6.96 10.73 11.77
CA PHE A 103 7.91 10.84 10.66
C PHE A 103 7.22 11.21 9.33
N VAL A 104 6.08 10.57 9.03
CA VAL A 104 5.26 10.90 7.86
C VAL A 104 4.82 12.35 7.90
N TYR A 105 4.29 12.83 9.03
CA TYR A 105 3.91 14.24 9.19
C TYR A 105 5.10 15.18 9.00
N ASP A 106 6.26 14.87 9.57
CA ASP A 106 7.44 15.73 9.49
C ASP A 106 7.91 15.88 8.03
N GLY A 107 7.93 14.77 7.27
CA GLY A 107 8.24 14.81 5.84
C GLY A 107 7.19 15.56 5.03
N MET A 108 5.91 15.26 5.25
CA MET A 108 4.80 15.86 4.50
C MET A 108 4.59 17.34 4.81
N SER A 109 4.87 17.79 6.03
CA SER A 109 4.78 19.21 6.42
C SER A 109 5.97 20.06 5.95
N LEU A 110 7.01 19.42 5.38
CA LEU A 110 8.22 20.08 4.89
C LEU A 110 8.38 20.00 3.36
N TYR A 111 8.21 18.82 2.77
CA TYR A 111 8.58 18.56 1.37
C TYR A 111 7.38 18.39 0.43
N TYR A 112 6.19 18.20 0.96
CA TYR A 112 5.00 18.01 0.13
C TYR A 112 4.66 19.28 -0.66
N PHE A 113 4.15 19.12 -1.88
CA PHE A 113 3.74 20.26 -2.70
C PHE A 113 2.67 21.13 -1.99
N TRP A 114 1.76 20.50 -1.22
CA TRP A 114 0.76 21.17 -0.38
C TRP A 114 1.12 21.16 1.11
N ALA A 115 2.39 21.28 1.46
CA ALA A 115 2.87 21.20 2.85
C ALA A 115 2.13 22.15 3.81
N ASP A 116 1.72 23.35 3.36
CA ASP A 116 0.99 24.32 4.19
C ASP A 116 -0.35 23.78 4.70
N GLU A 117 -1.04 22.94 3.93
CA GLU A 117 -2.29 22.31 4.33
C GLU A 117 -2.09 21.19 5.36
N VAL A 118 -0.89 20.60 5.40
CA VAL A 118 -0.53 19.50 6.30
C VAL A 118 -0.15 20.01 7.69
N LYS A 119 0.39 21.23 7.83
CA LYS A 119 0.91 21.77 9.11
C LYS A 119 -0.08 21.72 10.29
N ASN A 120 -1.38 21.79 10.01
CA ASN A 120 -2.43 21.73 11.03
C ASN A 120 -2.98 20.31 11.26
N LYS A 121 -2.40 19.28 10.62
CA LYS A 121 -2.86 17.88 10.66
C LYS A 121 -1.90 16.98 11.46
N LYS A 122 -1.22 17.52 12.49
CA LYS A 122 -0.30 16.76 13.36
C LYS A 122 -0.92 15.44 13.83
N PRO A 123 -0.17 14.34 13.88
CA PRO A 123 -0.70 13.06 14.31
C PRO A 123 -1.03 13.10 15.80
N THR A 124 -2.00 12.29 16.17
CA THR A 124 -2.46 12.09 17.54
C THR A 124 -2.22 10.65 17.97
N VAL A 125 -2.47 10.32 19.24
CA VAL A 125 -2.40 8.93 19.74
C VAL A 125 -3.38 8.00 18.98
N ALA A 126 -4.43 8.55 18.37
CA ALA A 126 -5.38 7.79 17.55
C ALA A 126 -4.82 7.39 16.17
N ASP A 127 -3.72 8.00 15.72
CA ASP A 127 -3.10 7.73 14.41
C ASP A 127 -2.14 6.53 14.48
N VAL A 128 -2.70 5.40 14.88
CA VAL A 128 -1.97 4.16 15.17
C VAL A 128 -1.40 3.51 13.91
N ASN A 129 -2.15 3.55 12.80
CA ASN A 129 -1.72 3.04 11.50
C ASN A 129 -1.12 4.18 10.64
N PRO A 130 0.19 4.11 10.31
CA PRO A 130 0.85 5.17 9.55
C PRO A 130 0.35 5.34 8.11
N GLU A 131 -0.07 4.26 7.45
CA GLU A 131 -0.60 4.29 6.09
C GLU A 131 -1.96 5.00 6.05
N ASN A 132 -2.87 4.64 6.96
CA ASN A 132 -4.15 5.33 7.11
C ASN A 132 -3.93 6.82 7.43
N TYR A 133 -2.97 7.12 8.30
CA TYR A 133 -2.60 8.50 8.62
C TYR A 133 -2.07 9.25 7.39
N PHE A 134 -1.17 8.65 6.62
CA PHE A 134 -0.61 9.21 5.39
C PHE A 134 -1.72 9.60 4.41
N TYR A 135 -2.62 8.67 4.07
CA TYR A 135 -3.71 8.95 3.13
C TYR A 135 -4.71 9.97 3.67
N LYS A 136 -4.95 10.00 4.99
CA LYS A 136 -5.84 10.99 5.64
C LYS A 136 -5.34 12.42 5.47
N ILE A 137 -4.03 12.65 5.43
CA ILE A 137 -3.46 14.01 5.43
C ILE A 137 -3.21 14.60 4.04
N LEU A 138 -3.32 13.79 2.98
CA LEU A 138 -3.12 14.25 1.59
C LEU A 138 -4.07 15.39 1.20
N ASN A 139 -3.65 16.18 0.21
CA ASN A 139 -4.53 17.13 -0.44
C ASN A 139 -5.57 16.38 -1.29
N SER A 140 -6.80 16.91 -1.37
CA SER A 140 -7.88 16.24 -2.11
C SER A 140 -7.57 15.95 -3.59
N THR A 141 -6.77 16.80 -4.24
CA THR A 141 -6.32 16.59 -5.63
C THR A 141 -5.38 15.40 -5.72
N ASP A 142 -4.45 15.28 -4.77
CA ASP A 142 -3.56 14.12 -4.69
C ASP A 142 -4.35 12.85 -4.37
N THR A 143 -5.26 12.89 -3.39
CA THR A 143 -6.14 11.75 -3.09
C THR A 143 -6.93 11.30 -4.30
N GLN A 144 -7.41 12.23 -5.14
CA GLN A 144 -8.14 11.92 -6.36
C GLN A 144 -7.27 11.25 -7.42
N HIS A 145 -5.99 11.64 -7.53
CA HIS A 145 -5.10 11.19 -8.59
C HIS A 145 -4.10 10.11 -8.18
N GLY A 146 -3.90 9.89 -6.88
CA GLY A 146 -2.97 8.91 -6.32
C GLY A 146 -1.51 9.18 -6.67
N TRP A 147 -1.04 10.43 -6.59
CA TRP A 147 0.36 10.76 -6.91
C TRP A 147 1.30 10.36 -5.78
N SER A 148 0.87 10.58 -4.54
CA SER A 148 1.63 10.21 -3.35
C SER A 148 1.14 8.88 -2.77
N TRP A 149 2.07 8.02 -2.41
CA TRP A 149 1.83 6.71 -1.80
C TRP A 149 2.94 6.40 -0.78
N ILE A 150 2.72 5.38 0.04
CA ILE A 150 3.65 4.93 1.08
C ILE A 150 3.84 3.41 1.01
N THR A 151 5.01 2.93 1.44
CA THR A 151 5.31 1.51 1.60
C THR A 151 6.19 1.29 2.82
N ASP A 152 6.09 0.10 3.41
CA ASP A 152 6.95 -0.40 4.47
C ASP A 152 8.17 -1.19 3.93
N ASP A 153 8.26 -1.46 2.63
CA ASP A 153 9.38 -2.15 1.99
C ASP A 153 10.29 -1.18 1.22
N VAL A 154 11.15 -0.47 1.96
CA VAL A 154 12.13 0.46 1.39
C VAL A 154 13.13 -0.23 0.44
N ASN A 155 13.43 -1.52 0.65
CA ASN A 155 14.42 -2.22 -0.17
C ASN A 155 13.82 -2.53 -1.55
N ALA A 156 12.58 -3.04 -1.60
CA ALA A 156 11.87 -3.24 -2.85
C ALA A 156 11.67 -1.93 -3.61
N LEU A 157 11.35 -0.83 -2.90
CA LEU A 157 11.23 0.50 -3.49
C LEU A 157 12.52 0.96 -4.19
N LEU A 158 13.65 0.90 -3.49
CA LEU A 158 14.94 1.31 -4.04
C LEU A 158 15.41 0.40 -5.19
N ALA A 159 15.09 -0.90 -5.11
CA ALA A 159 15.34 -1.84 -6.20
C ALA A 159 14.51 -1.49 -7.44
N ASP A 160 13.24 -1.10 -7.28
CA ASP A 160 12.40 -0.69 -8.41
C ASP A 160 12.90 0.60 -9.06
N PHE A 161 13.25 1.62 -8.27
CA PHE A 161 13.81 2.88 -8.76
C PHE A 161 15.14 2.72 -9.51
N SER A 162 15.86 1.62 -9.27
CA SER A 162 17.09 1.28 -9.97
C SER A 162 16.90 0.25 -11.10
N GLY A 163 15.66 -0.13 -11.42
CA GLY A 163 15.37 -1.13 -12.46
C GLY A 163 15.78 -2.56 -12.08
N LYS A 164 16.02 -2.84 -10.79
CA LYS A 164 16.52 -4.12 -10.25
C LYS A 164 15.50 -4.85 -9.35
N SER A 165 14.25 -4.40 -9.32
CA SER A 165 13.17 -5.08 -8.59
C SER A 165 13.09 -6.60 -8.86
N LEU A 166 12.83 -7.39 -7.82
CA LEU A 166 12.59 -8.83 -7.96
C LEU A 166 11.34 -9.07 -8.83
N SER A 167 11.48 -9.69 -9.99
CA SER A 167 10.35 -9.88 -10.92
C SER A 167 10.60 -10.98 -11.96
N PHE A 168 9.56 -11.34 -12.71
CA PHE A 168 9.69 -12.21 -13.88
C PHE A 168 10.37 -11.52 -15.08
N GLY A 169 10.41 -10.18 -15.12
CA GLY A 169 11.01 -9.41 -16.22
C GLY A 169 10.11 -9.16 -17.44
N TYR A 170 8.80 -9.26 -17.27
CA TYR A 170 7.81 -8.86 -18.29
C TYR A 170 6.94 -7.69 -17.81
N ASN A 171 6.22 -7.08 -18.75
CA ASN A 171 5.06 -6.25 -18.46
C ASN A 171 3.83 -6.86 -19.15
N ILE A 172 2.70 -6.91 -18.45
CA ILE A 172 1.46 -7.53 -18.92
C ILE A 172 0.28 -6.55 -18.88
N GLY A 173 -0.75 -6.86 -19.67
CA GLY A 173 -2.10 -6.36 -19.46
C GLY A 173 -3.08 -7.53 -19.46
N PHE A 174 -4.35 -7.26 -19.20
CA PHE A 174 -5.38 -8.29 -19.13
C PHE A 174 -6.41 -8.13 -20.24
N ILE A 175 -6.89 -9.25 -20.77
CA ILE A 175 -7.97 -9.32 -21.76
C ILE A 175 -8.88 -10.51 -21.45
N ILE A 176 -10.17 -10.34 -21.72
CA ILE A 176 -11.15 -11.43 -21.62
C ILE A 176 -11.52 -11.87 -23.03
N ILE A 177 -11.38 -13.17 -23.31
CA ILE A 177 -11.74 -13.77 -24.60
C ILE A 177 -12.57 -15.01 -24.30
N ASN A 178 -13.80 -15.06 -24.84
CA ASN A 178 -14.74 -16.17 -24.61
C ASN A 178 -14.91 -16.51 -23.11
N ASN A 179 -15.08 -15.48 -22.27
CA ASN A 179 -15.18 -15.56 -20.80
C ASN A 179 -13.96 -16.15 -20.08
N VAL A 180 -12.81 -16.24 -20.74
CA VAL A 180 -11.53 -16.64 -20.13
C VAL A 180 -10.61 -15.42 -20.05
N VAL A 181 -9.98 -15.22 -18.90
CA VAL A 181 -9.01 -14.14 -18.67
C VAL A 181 -7.63 -14.60 -19.14
N TYR A 182 -6.97 -13.75 -19.91
CA TYR A 182 -5.58 -13.91 -20.30
C TYR A 182 -4.78 -12.68 -19.88
N ALA A 183 -3.59 -12.91 -19.32
CA ALA A 183 -2.58 -11.87 -19.20
C ALA A 183 -1.75 -11.85 -20.50
N TYR A 184 -1.92 -10.81 -21.31
CA TYR A 184 -1.13 -10.64 -22.55
C TYR A 184 0.17 -9.90 -22.25
N VAL A 185 1.27 -10.41 -22.77
CA VAL A 185 2.60 -9.83 -22.60
C VAL A 185 2.71 -8.58 -23.47
N LYS A 186 2.86 -7.40 -22.86
CA LYS A 186 3.14 -6.14 -23.57
C LYS A 186 4.59 -6.11 -24.03
N TYR A 187 5.53 -6.50 -23.17
CA TYR A 187 6.93 -6.64 -23.52
C TYR A 187 7.68 -7.48 -22.49
N VAL A 188 8.90 -7.87 -22.84
CA VAL A 188 9.81 -8.65 -22.00
C VAL A 188 11.18 -7.99 -22.06
N TYR A 189 11.79 -7.73 -20.91
CA TYR A 189 13.16 -7.22 -20.83
C TYR A 189 14.14 -8.34 -21.18
N ASP A 190 15.18 -8.01 -21.95
CA ASP A 190 16.24 -8.95 -22.30
C ASP A 190 16.97 -9.45 -21.04
N ASN A 191 17.55 -10.66 -21.13
CA ASN A 191 18.33 -11.31 -20.05
C ASN A 191 17.57 -11.61 -18.75
N THR A 192 16.25 -11.37 -18.70
CA THR A 192 15.39 -11.71 -17.55
C THR A 192 14.87 -13.15 -17.56
N PRO A 193 14.29 -13.66 -16.45
CA PRO A 193 13.68 -14.98 -16.41
C PRO A 193 12.62 -15.22 -17.49
N ALA A 194 11.75 -14.24 -17.75
CA ALA A 194 10.75 -14.31 -18.81
C ALA A 194 11.38 -14.43 -20.21
N ALA A 195 12.44 -13.67 -20.50
CA ALA A 195 13.17 -13.79 -21.76
C ALA A 195 13.84 -15.16 -21.90
N LYS A 196 14.47 -15.67 -20.83
CA LYS A 196 15.09 -17.00 -20.79
C LYS A 196 14.06 -18.13 -20.99
N ALA A 197 12.84 -17.97 -20.49
CA ALA A 197 11.70 -18.85 -20.76
C ALA A 197 11.09 -18.65 -22.17
N GLY A 198 11.62 -17.70 -22.94
CA GLY A 198 11.22 -17.39 -24.30
C GLY A 198 9.85 -16.73 -24.43
N LEU A 199 9.35 -16.07 -23.38
CA LEU A 199 8.16 -15.24 -23.49
C LEU A 199 8.43 -14.10 -24.47
N LYS A 200 7.41 -13.73 -25.24
CA LYS A 200 7.47 -12.65 -26.23
C LYS A 200 6.25 -11.75 -26.10
N ARG A 201 6.38 -10.52 -26.62
CA ARG A 201 5.25 -9.61 -26.79
C ARG A 201 4.12 -10.32 -27.55
N LEU A 202 2.89 -10.15 -27.04
CA LEU A 202 1.62 -10.80 -27.45
C LEU A 202 1.44 -12.27 -27.09
N ASP A 203 2.39 -12.91 -26.40
CA ASP A 203 2.09 -14.20 -25.74
C ASP A 203 0.98 -14.00 -24.70
N LEU A 204 0.11 -15.00 -24.54
CA LEU A 204 -0.99 -14.98 -23.59
C LEU A 204 -0.72 -15.96 -22.45
N ILE A 205 -0.56 -15.48 -21.22
CA ILE A 205 -0.56 -16.32 -20.03
C ILE A 205 -2.02 -16.63 -19.69
N GLY A 206 -2.43 -17.89 -19.82
CA GLY A 206 -3.82 -18.32 -19.59
C GLY A 206 -4.03 -19.12 -18.32
N LYS A 207 -2.98 -19.77 -17.81
CA LYS A 207 -3.04 -20.54 -16.55
C LYS A 207 -1.82 -20.31 -15.69
N LEU A 208 -2.07 -20.31 -14.38
CA LEU A 208 -1.09 -20.19 -13.31
C LEU A 208 -1.15 -21.49 -12.50
N ASN A 209 -0.05 -22.23 -12.45
CA ASN A 209 0.03 -23.54 -11.77
C ASN A 209 -1.11 -24.50 -12.19
N GLY A 210 -1.39 -24.54 -13.49
CA GLY A 210 -2.42 -25.40 -14.10
C GLY A 210 -3.86 -24.92 -13.94
N GLN A 211 -4.11 -23.84 -13.20
CA GLN A 211 -5.44 -23.24 -13.02
C GLN A 211 -5.63 -22.01 -13.90
N PHE A 212 -6.83 -21.81 -14.46
CA PHE A 212 -7.14 -20.58 -15.19
C PHE A 212 -7.06 -19.37 -14.26
N ILE A 213 -6.70 -18.21 -14.83
CA ILE A 213 -6.73 -16.94 -14.10
C ILE A 213 -8.17 -16.67 -13.65
N SER A 214 -8.33 -16.54 -12.35
CA SER A 214 -9.59 -16.31 -11.66
C SER A 214 -9.85 -14.81 -11.46
N THR A 215 -11.12 -14.48 -11.25
CA THR A 215 -11.57 -13.10 -11.01
C THR A 215 -12.41 -13.03 -9.75
N GLU A 216 -12.47 -11.84 -9.19
CA GLU A 216 -13.31 -11.51 -8.04
C GLU A 216 -14.02 -10.19 -8.25
N GLN A 217 -15.21 -10.06 -7.66
CA GLN A 217 -15.99 -8.83 -7.71
C GLN A 217 -15.57 -7.92 -6.56
N ARG A 218 -15.21 -6.67 -6.85
CA ARG A 218 -15.03 -5.62 -5.84
C ARG A 218 -15.91 -4.43 -6.20
N GLY A 219 -17.01 -4.28 -5.48
CA GLY A 219 -18.06 -3.33 -5.83
C GLY A 219 -18.70 -3.64 -7.18
N ALA A 220 -18.68 -2.67 -8.09
CA ALA A 220 -19.28 -2.79 -9.44
C ALA A 220 -18.29 -3.31 -10.51
N TYR A 221 -17.08 -3.68 -10.12
CA TYR A 221 -16.01 -4.02 -11.06
C TYR A 221 -15.46 -5.44 -10.82
N THR A 222 -15.05 -6.08 -11.92
CA THR A 222 -14.39 -7.39 -11.93
C THR A 222 -12.88 -7.19 -11.97
N TYR A 223 -12.16 -7.79 -11.02
CA TYR A 223 -10.70 -7.76 -10.95
C TYR A 223 -10.14 -9.16 -11.10
N VAL A 224 -8.88 -9.27 -11.51
CA VAL A 224 -8.10 -10.51 -11.32
C VAL A 224 -7.96 -10.73 -9.82
N SER A 225 -8.09 -11.98 -9.36
CA SER A 225 -8.03 -12.26 -7.92
C SER A 225 -6.68 -11.89 -7.31
N ASP A 226 -6.66 -11.48 -6.04
CA ASP A 226 -5.41 -11.13 -5.34
C ASP A 226 -4.40 -12.30 -5.35
N LYS A 227 -4.91 -13.54 -5.23
CA LYS A 227 -4.11 -14.75 -5.34
C LYS A 227 -3.37 -14.81 -6.68
N ASP A 228 -4.06 -14.55 -7.78
CA ASP A 228 -3.47 -14.67 -9.12
C ASP A 228 -2.61 -13.45 -9.47
N MET A 229 -2.94 -12.27 -8.96
CA MET A 229 -2.04 -11.10 -9.01
C MET A 229 -0.71 -11.39 -8.30
N ASN A 230 -0.75 -12.02 -7.12
CA ASN A 230 0.46 -12.45 -6.41
C ASN A 230 1.27 -13.50 -7.18
N LEU A 231 0.64 -14.36 -7.97
CA LEU A 231 1.36 -15.30 -8.83
C LEU A 231 1.96 -14.63 -10.09
N LEU A 232 1.32 -13.58 -10.60
CA LEU A 232 1.79 -12.84 -11.79
C LEU A 232 2.88 -11.81 -11.47
N TYR A 233 2.91 -11.27 -10.25
CA TYR A 233 3.84 -10.19 -9.86
C TYR A 233 4.67 -10.51 -8.62
N GLY A 234 4.44 -11.64 -7.96
CA GLY A 234 5.12 -11.99 -6.72
C GLY A 234 6.52 -12.56 -6.89
N ASN A 235 7.02 -13.13 -5.79
CA ASN A 235 8.41 -13.50 -5.57
C ASN A 235 8.68 -15.02 -5.68
N SER A 236 7.69 -15.82 -6.08
CA SER A 236 7.75 -17.28 -6.09
C SER A 236 7.77 -17.85 -7.51
N THR A 237 8.31 -19.06 -7.67
CA THR A 237 8.25 -19.79 -8.95
C THR A 237 6.81 -20.10 -9.34
N VAL A 238 6.47 -19.87 -10.61
CA VAL A 238 5.13 -20.16 -11.17
C VAL A 238 5.24 -20.93 -12.48
N ASN A 239 4.39 -21.93 -12.65
CA ASN A 239 4.20 -22.64 -13.91
C ASN A 239 3.14 -21.92 -14.74
N PHE A 240 3.56 -21.26 -15.81
CA PHE A 240 2.67 -20.57 -16.74
C PHE A 240 2.35 -21.45 -17.94
N SER A 241 1.05 -21.61 -18.25
CA SER A 241 0.62 -22.13 -19.55
C SER A 241 0.44 -20.95 -20.51
N ILE A 242 1.27 -20.91 -21.54
CA ILE A 242 1.34 -19.84 -22.55
C ILE A 242 0.54 -20.26 -23.78
N TYR A 243 -0.28 -19.33 -24.26
CA TYR A 243 -1.14 -19.48 -25.42
C TYR A 243 -0.78 -18.43 -26.48
N LYS A 244 -1.17 -18.71 -27.72
CA LYS A 244 -1.01 -17.79 -28.86
C LYS A 244 -2.24 -17.77 -29.72
N PHE A 245 -2.41 -16.68 -30.47
CA PHE A 245 -3.36 -16.62 -31.56
C PHE A 245 -2.80 -17.33 -32.80
N LEU A 246 -3.53 -18.31 -33.30
CA LEU A 246 -3.28 -18.98 -34.57
C LEU A 246 -4.62 -19.15 -35.30
N ASP A 247 -4.73 -18.61 -36.52
CA ASP A 247 -5.92 -18.74 -37.38
C ASP A 247 -7.25 -18.41 -36.66
N ASN A 248 -7.30 -17.25 -35.98
CA ASN A 248 -8.43 -16.79 -35.14
C ASN A 248 -8.77 -17.68 -33.93
N ASN A 249 -7.94 -18.67 -33.61
CA ASN A 249 -8.08 -19.51 -32.43
C ASN A 249 -7.00 -19.22 -31.40
N ILE A 250 -7.28 -19.52 -30.14
CA ILE A 250 -6.28 -19.51 -29.07
C ILE A 250 -5.85 -20.95 -28.84
N ILE A 251 -4.56 -21.21 -29.07
CA ILE A 251 -3.96 -22.53 -28.88
C ILE A 251 -2.93 -22.48 -27.78
N LEU A 252 -2.79 -23.59 -27.04
CA LEU A 252 -1.68 -23.77 -26.10
C LEU A 252 -0.39 -23.84 -26.91
N ASP A 253 0.57 -22.98 -26.59
CA ASP A 253 1.89 -22.92 -27.24
C ASP A 253 2.92 -23.72 -26.44
N LYS A 254 3.04 -23.42 -25.14
CA LYS A 254 4.03 -24.05 -24.26
C LYS A 254 3.65 -23.90 -22.79
N GLU A 255 4.32 -24.68 -21.96
CA GLU A 255 4.31 -24.50 -20.51
C GLU A 255 5.73 -24.17 -20.05
N VAL A 256 5.85 -23.19 -19.16
CA VAL A 256 7.15 -22.72 -18.67
C VAL A 256 7.09 -22.52 -17.16
N SER A 257 8.12 -22.99 -16.47
CA SER A 257 8.33 -22.67 -15.05
C SER A 257 9.30 -21.50 -14.98
N ILE A 258 8.87 -20.40 -14.36
CA ILE A 258 9.69 -19.19 -14.24
C ILE A 258 9.85 -18.86 -12.76
N THR A 259 11.07 -18.59 -12.34
CA THR A 259 11.41 -18.06 -11.01
C THR A 259 11.81 -16.60 -11.19
N PRO A 260 11.23 -15.65 -10.44
CA PRO A 260 11.61 -14.24 -10.53
C PRO A 260 13.04 -14.03 -9.99
N ASP A 261 13.74 -13.04 -10.53
CA ASP A 261 15.06 -12.62 -10.07
C ASP A 261 15.22 -11.08 -10.14
N GLU A 262 16.37 -10.58 -9.71
CA GLU A 262 16.73 -9.15 -9.69
C GLU A 262 17.51 -8.73 -10.95
N SER A 263 17.26 -9.38 -12.10
CA SER A 263 17.90 -9.00 -13.36
C SER A 263 17.66 -7.52 -13.70
N ASP A 264 18.69 -6.89 -14.28
CA ASP A 264 18.64 -5.53 -14.77
C ASP A 264 17.53 -5.35 -15.83
N LYS A 265 16.65 -4.36 -15.61
CA LYS A 265 15.59 -3.98 -16.55
C LYS A 265 16.04 -2.76 -17.34
N ASP A 266 16.82 -2.99 -18.39
CA ASP A 266 17.27 -1.94 -19.30
C ASP A 266 16.05 -1.20 -19.90
N PRO A 267 15.87 0.09 -19.60
CA PRO A 267 14.72 0.84 -20.09
C PRO A 267 14.82 1.15 -21.58
N VAL A 268 16.00 1.05 -22.22
CA VAL A 268 16.14 1.08 -23.68
C VAL A 268 15.79 -0.31 -24.23
N LEU A 269 14.50 -0.61 -24.23
CA LEU A 269 13.98 -1.93 -24.53
C LEU A 269 14.10 -2.30 -26.02
N TYR A 270 13.92 -1.32 -26.90
CA TYR A 270 14.09 -1.52 -28.33
C TYR A 270 14.54 -0.24 -29.02
N GLU A 271 15.54 -0.37 -29.87
CA GLU A 271 16.03 0.70 -30.73
C GLU A 271 16.24 0.20 -32.17
N ASN A 272 15.85 1.01 -33.15
CA ASN A 272 16.08 0.70 -34.55
C ASN A 272 16.19 1.95 -35.42
N ILE A 273 16.70 1.80 -36.63
CA ILE A 273 16.70 2.85 -37.65
C ILE A 273 15.93 2.34 -38.86
N TYR A 274 14.87 3.05 -39.22
CA TYR A 274 14.06 2.76 -40.40
C TYR A 274 14.41 3.74 -41.52
N THR A 275 14.37 3.24 -42.75
CA THR A 275 14.38 4.10 -43.94
C THR A 275 12.96 4.23 -44.46
N VAL A 276 12.42 5.45 -44.47
CA VAL A 276 11.06 5.74 -44.94
C VAL A 276 11.15 6.82 -46.01
N GLY A 277 11.10 6.41 -47.27
CA GLY A 277 11.40 7.31 -48.38
C GLY A 277 12.86 7.76 -48.34
N ASP A 278 13.07 9.07 -48.28
CA ASP A 278 14.37 9.73 -48.14
C ASP A 278 14.81 9.95 -46.68
N LYS A 279 13.92 9.66 -45.71
CA LYS A 279 14.17 9.88 -44.29
C LYS A 279 14.82 8.66 -43.63
N LYS A 280 15.75 8.94 -42.71
CA LYS A 280 16.25 7.97 -41.73
C LYS A 280 15.60 8.26 -40.39
N VAL A 281 14.74 7.36 -39.94
CA VAL A 281 13.94 7.52 -38.73
C VAL A 281 14.54 6.67 -37.62
N GLY A 282 15.08 7.30 -36.57
CA GLY A 282 15.41 6.59 -35.34
C GLY A 282 14.13 6.22 -34.59
N TYR A 283 14.06 5.01 -34.07
CA TYR A 283 12.95 4.55 -33.23
C TYR A 283 13.52 4.11 -31.90
N LEU A 284 13.00 4.65 -30.81
CA LEU A 284 13.38 4.30 -29.45
C LEU A 284 12.13 3.99 -28.63
N PHE A 285 12.02 2.75 -28.16
CA PHE A 285 11.05 2.37 -27.13
C PHE A 285 11.72 2.39 -25.77
N TYR A 286 11.30 3.35 -24.94
CA TYR A 286 11.90 3.64 -23.65
C TYR A 286 10.89 3.44 -22.51
N THR A 287 11.10 2.43 -21.67
CA THR A 287 10.06 1.95 -20.74
C THR A 287 10.01 2.67 -19.40
N ASN A 288 11.13 3.20 -18.89
CA ASN A 288 11.16 3.84 -17.57
C ASN A 288 12.33 4.83 -17.45
N PHE A 289 12.18 5.85 -16.62
CA PHE A 289 13.25 6.81 -16.31
C PHE A 289 14.11 6.32 -15.14
N TYR A 290 15.04 5.40 -15.41
CA TYR A 290 16.01 4.90 -14.42
C TYR A 290 17.38 5.58 -14.58
N ASP A 291 17.83 6.30 -13.54
CA ASP A 291 19.07 7.11 -13.59
C ASP A 291 20.32 6.28 -13.91
N ASN A 292 20.39 5.06 -13.38
CA ASN A 292 21.51 4.15 -13.59
C ASN A 292 21.63 3.63 -15.04
N PHE A 293 20.62 3.85 -15.88
CA PHE A 293 20.62 3.45 -17.29
C PHE A 293 20.80 4.63 -18.28
N ASN A 294 21.13 5.83 -17.81
CA ASN A 294 21.38 6.97 -18.70
C ASN A 294 22.50 6.70 -19.74
N TYR A 295 23.45 5.79 -19.44
CA TYR A 295 24.45 5.35 -20.41
C TYR A 295 23.84 4.62 -21.61
N ARG A 296 22.74 3.88 -21.44
CA ARG A 296 22.03 3.19 -22.53
C ARG A 296 21.35 4.18 -23.47
N LEU A 297 20.78 5.26 -22.91
CA LEU A 297 20.28 6.37 -23.71
C LEU A 297 21.39 7.01 -24.54
N PHE A 298 22.56 7.24 -23.93
CA PHE A 298 23.71 7.77 -24.66
C PHE A 298 24.13 6.87 -25.83
N GLU A 299 24.23 5.56 -25.60
CA GLU A 299 24.59 4.59 -26.64
C GLU A 299 23.60 4.60 -27.81
N ALA A 300 22.30 4.60 -27.51
CA ALA A 300 21.22 4.66 -28.50
C ALA A 300 21.30 5.92 -29.37
N PHE A 301 21.40 7.08 -28.73
CA PHE A 301 21.49 8.36 -29.45
C PHE A 301 22.81 8.52 -30.19
N ASN A 302 23.91 7.96 -29.69
CA ASN A 302 25.18 7.95 -30.40
C ASN A 302 25.07 7.12 -31.70
N LYS A 303 24.41 5.95 -31.65
CA LYS A 303 24.11 5.13 -32.84
C LYS A 303 23.23 5.88 -33.83
N PHE A 304 22.15 6.53 -33.37
CA PHE A 304 21.29 7.34 -34.23
C PHE A 304 22.03 8.51 -34.88
N LYS A 305 22.88 9.20 -34.12
CA LYS A 305 23.71 10.30 -34.63
C LYS A 305 24.70 9.82 -35.69
N GLN A 306 25.39 8.70 -35.47
CA GLN A 306 26.32 8.12 -36.46
C GLN A 306 25.62 7.70 -37.75
N ALA A 307 24.38 7.20 -37.64
CA ALA A 307 23.57 6.85 -38.80
C ALA A 307 23.02 8.07 -39.56
N GLY A 308 23.06 9.25 -38.94
CA GLY A 308 22.53 10.50 -39.48
C GLY A 308 21.00 10.46 -39.61
N ILE A 309 20.30 10.08 -38.54
CA ILE A 309 18.83 10.15 -38.53
C ILE A 309 18.36 11.60 -38.76
N THR A 310 17.25 11.75 -39.47
CA THR A 310 16.59 13.03 -39.72
C THR A 310 15.32 13.19 -38.90
N ASP A 311 14.73 12.08 -38.47
CA ASP A 311 13.47 12.02 -37.75
C ASP A 311 13.60 11.03 -36.58
N LEU A 312 12.85 11.24 -35.51
CA LEU A 312 12.84 10.39 -34.32
C LEU A 312 11.40 10.01 -33.96
N ILE A 313 11.17 8.73 -33.69
CA ILE A 313 9.99 8.21 -33.00
C ILE A 313 10.43 7.82 -31.60
N LEU A 314 9.91 8.54 -30.61
CA LEU A 314 10.08 8.21 -29.20
C LEU A 314 8.80 7.53 -28.70
N ASP A 315 8.88 6.24 -28.42
CA ASP A 315 7.77 5.44 -27.90
C ASP A 315 7.85 5.34 -26.37
N LEU A 316 6.92 6.04 -25.70
CA LEU A 316 6.75 6.07 -24.25
C LEU A 316 5.41 5.45 -23.81
N ARG A 317 4.73 4.67 -24.67
CA ARG A 317 3.32 4.28 -24.44
C ARG A 317 3.07 3.50 -23.15
N TYR A 318 4.10 2.85 -22.61
CA TYR A 318 4.05 2.10 -21.35
C TYR A 318 5.00 2.69 -20.29
N ASN A 319 5.53 3.89 -20.53
CA ASN A 319 6.42 4.54 -19.59
C ASN A 319 5.63 5.18 -18.45
N THR A 320 5.85 4.67 -17.24
CA THR A 320 5.15 5.11 -16.02
C THR A 320 5.84 6.27 -15.32
N GLY A 321 6.93 6.80 -15.88
CA GLY A 321 7.74 7.85 -15.28
C GLY A 321 9.02 7.32 -14.63
N GLY A 322 9.43 7.97 -13.55
CA GLY A 322 10.68 7.73 -12.84
C GLY A 322 11.43 9.04 -12.63
N SER A 323 12.76 8.98 -12.72
CA SER A 323 13.62 10.10 -12.39
C SER A 323 13.48 11.29 -13.34
N VAL A 324 13.30 12.48 -12.76
CA VAL A 324 13.28 13.75 -13.50
C VAL A 324 14.65 14.03 -14.13
N SER A 325 15.76 13.62 -13.52
CA SER A 325 17.10 13.80 -14.12
C SER A 325 17.26 13.00 -15.41
N SER A 326 16.82 11.74 -15.45
CA SER A 326 16.76 10.96 -16.69
C SER A 326 15.85 11.59 -17.74
N ALA A 327 14.72 12.19 -17.35
CA ALA A 327 13.83 12.88 -18.28
C ALA A 327 14.48 14.12 -18.90
N ILE A 328 15.19 14.92 -18.11
CA ILE A 328 15.99 16.07 -18.57
C ILE A 328 17.11 15.59 -19.49
N TYR A 329 17.78 14.49 -19.13
CA TYR A 329 18.86 13.92 -19.92
C TYR A 329 18.38 13.48 -21.31
N LEU A 330 17.29 12.70 -21.38
CA LEU A 330 16.66 12.31 -22.65
C LEU A 330 16.25 13.53 -23.47
N SER A 331 15.61 14.52 -22.85
CA SER A 331 15.20 15.75 -23.53
C SER A 331 16.40 16.49 -24.12
N SER A 332 17.53 16.52 -23.41
CA SER A 332 18.77 17.16 -23.86
C SER A 332 19.44 16.41 -25.01
N LEU A 333 19.24 15.10 -25.12
CA LEU A 333 19.71 14.30 -26.26
C LEU A 333 18.89 14.56 -27.54
N ILE A 334 17.63 14.99 -27.39
CA ILE A 334 16.68 15.22 -28.50
C ILE A 334 16.69 16.68 -28.97
N ALA A 335 16.79 17.63 -28.04
CA ALA A 335 16.63 19.04 -28.33
C ALA A 335 17.66 19.57 -29.35
N PRO A 336 17.28 20.56 -30.20
CA PRO A 336 18.23 21.28 -31.04
C PRO A 336 19.35 21.92 -30.21
N ARG A 337 20.52 22.06 -30.83
CA ARG A 337 21.67 22.76 -30.23
C ARG A 337 21.52 24.27 -30.26
#